data_AF-O46136-F1
#
_entry.id   AF-O46136-F1
#
_cell.length_a   1.000
_cell.length_b   1.000
_cell.length_c   1.000
_cell.angle_alpha   90.00
_cell.angle_beta   90.00
_cell.angle_gamma   90.00
#
_symmetry.space_group_name_H-M   'P 1'
#
loop_
_entity.id
_entity.type
_entity.pdbx_description
1 polymer ?
#
loop_
_entity_poly.entity_id
_entity_poly.type
_entity_poly.pdbx_seq_one_letter_code
_entity_poly.pdbx_strand_id
1 'polypeptide(L)'
;EFNQTVLTGTVKEIKVYDLSQNIDGGASSRIGLIGVLIGNSNIKFQASENSAIMLVGRNKGYQSVISPDWDFTKMGIGGLDKEFSTIFRRAFASRVFPPDIVERLGVRHVKGILLFGPPGTGKTLIARKIGKMLNATEPKIVNGPQILDKYVGESEANIRKLFADAEEEEKARGRNSKLHIIIFDEIDAICKQRGSVGGGTGVHDTVVNQLLTKIDGVEQLNNILVIGMTNRRDLIDDALTRPGRMEVQMEIGLPDEKGRVDILKIHTKSMTEGNLLDDTVNLEELASKTKNFSGAELEGLVRCAVSTAMNSLIKGSAQIELAPEDAEKVKVTQDDFLTSLGDIKPAFGRSDFNFTSFFPNGIIEWGESVKQVLTDGNLLISQIKNSTKTPLLTTLLHGPPGAGKSALGGYLMANSDLPFIKVCSPESMIGYSEMAKVQFIRKIFEDAYKSPLSVILLDDIERIIDYVGIGPRFSNNVLQCLLVLLKRSPPMGRRLLVIGTTGLKDVLQEMGMLNVFMQNQHVAVLSKPEHLIAALNELEIFNSNQMSKIKSSTRNMRFHIGIKKLLMMAEFVRQVDQSEQVDQFLYRLQDEGCMFADDM
;
A
#
# COMPACT_ATOMS: atom_id res chain seq x y z
N GLU A 1 -20.69 -11.54 -54.73
CA GLU A 1 -20.75 -11.03 -56.11
C GLU A 1 -20.38 -9.55 -56.07
N PHE A 2 -19.34 -9.14 -56.81
CA PHE A 2 -19.01 -7.73 -56.96
C PHE A 2 -19.78 -7.24 -58.19
N ASN A 3 -20.91 -6.57 -57.96
CA ASN A 3 -21.84 -6.10 -59.00
C ASN A 3 -21.20 -5.01 -59.88
N GLN A 4 -20.38 -5.38 -60.87
CA GLN A 4 -19.78 -4.46 -61.85
C GLN A 4 -19.04 -3.25 -61.24
N THR A 5 -18.62 -3.33 -59.97
CA THR A 5 -17.91 -2.25 -59.30
C THR A 5 -16.42 -2.34 -59.59
N VAL A 6 -15.83 -1.21 -59.98
CA VAL A 6 -14.38 -1.11 -60.18
C VAL A 6 -13.71 -1.08 -58.81
N LEU A 7 -12.88 -2.08 -58.53
CA LEU A 7 -12.08 -2.15 -57.31
C LEU A 7 -10.60 -2.03 -57.67
N THR A 8 -9.89 -1.21 -56.92
CA THR A 8 -8.43 -1.12 -56.98
C THR A 8 -7.85 -1.94 -55.83
N GLY A 9 -7.09 -2.98 -56.17
CA GLY A 9 -6.42 -3.85 -55.20
C GLY A 9 -4.91 -3.70 -55.27
N THR A 10 -4.25 -3.71 -54.12
CA THR A 10 -2.79 -3.81 -54.01
C THR A 10 -2.44 -5.11 -53.31
N VAL A 11 -1.50 -5.87 -53.86
CA VAL A 11 -1.02 -7.12 -53.27
C VAL A 11 -0.04 -6.75 -52.15
N LYS A 12 -0.39 -7.05 -50.89
CA LYS A 12 0.46 -6.77 -49.73
C LYS A 12 1.48 -7.86 -49.44
N GLU A 13 1.06 -9.12 -49.50
CA GLU A 13 1.88 -10.27 -49.13
C GLU A 13 1.54 -11.45 -50.04
N ILE A 14 2.56 -12.15 -50.53
CA ILE A 14 2.41 -13.38 -51.31
C ILE A 14 3.14 -14.50 -50.57
N LYS A 15 2.41 -15.57 -50.24
CA LYS A 15 2.99 -16.81 -49.73
C LYS A 15 3.06 -17.81 -50.87
N VAL A 16 4.28 -18.15 -51.28
CA VAL A 16 4.53 -19.07 -52.38
C VAL A 16 4.77 -20.46 -51.81
N TYR A 17 4.14 -21.44 -52.44
CA TYR A 17 4.38 -22.86 -52.20
C TYR A 17 5.34 -23.39 -53.25
N ASP A 18 6.37 -24.10 -52.80
CA ASP A 18 7.29 -24.79 -53.69
C ASP A 18 6.67 -26.11 -54.15
N LEU A 19 6.31 -26.21 -55.44
CA LEU A 19 5.67 -27.40 -56.01
C LEU A 19 6.58 -28.63 -55.99
N SER A 20 7.89 -28.45 -55.76
CA SER A 20 8.86 -29.54 -55.69
C SER A 20 8.83 -30.35 -54.39
N GLN A 21 8.26 -29.82 -53.30
CA GLN A 21 8.29 -30.45 -51.96
C GLN A 21 7.12 -31.39 -51.65
N ASN A 22 6.35 -31.81 -52.66
CA ASN A 22 5.05 -32.47 -52.47
C ASN A 22 5.12 -34.00 -52.28
N ILE A 23 6.10 -34.53 -51.52
CA ILE A 23 6.17 -35.98 -51.22
C ILE A 23 5.95 -36.31 -49.74
N ASP A 24 6.19 -35.40 -48.78
CA ASP A 24 5.85 -35.68 -47.39
C ASP A 24 5.30 -34.43 -46.68
N GLY A 25 4.19 -34.63 -45.97
CA GLY A 25 3.32 -33.58 -45.46
C GLY A 25 4.03 -32.53 -44.60
N GLY A 26 4.22 -31.35 -45.19
CA GLY A 26 4.78 -30.19 -44.50
C GLY A 26 5.19 -29.09 -45.47
N ALA A 27 4.24 -28.54 -46.23
CA ALA A 27 4.53 -27.51 -47.21
C ALA A 27 5.07 -26.24 -46.52
N SER A 28 6.38 -25.99 -46.65
CA SER A 28 7.02 -24.78 -46.12
C SER A 28 6.64 -23.58 -47.01
N SER A 29 5.69 -22.76 -46.55
CA SER A 29 5.29 -21.55 -47.25
C SER A 29 6.37 -20.46 -47.09
N ARG A 30 6.90 -19.92 -48.18
CA ARG A 30 7.86 -18.79 -48.16
C ARG A 30 7.18 -17.48 -48.55
N ILE A 31 7.59 -16.36 -47.95
CA ILE A 31 7.14 -15.03 -48.38
C ILE A 31 7.91 -14.69 -49.66
N GLY A 32 7.19 -14.56 -50.77
CA GLY A 32 7.76 -14.25 -52.08
C GLY A 32 7.35 -12.85 -52.56
N LEU A 33 8.17 -12.23 -53.39
CA LEU A 33 7.87 -10.94 -54.03
C LEU A 33 6.95 -11.10 -55.25
N ILE A 34 7.00 -12.25 -55.93
CA ILE A 34 6.23 -12.56 -57.14
C ILE A 34 5.77 -14.02 -57.04
N GLY A 35 4.54 -14.29 -57.48
CA GLY A 35 3.98 -15.65 -57.52
C GLY A 35 2.95 -15.79 -58.63
N VAL A 36 2.67 -17.04 -59.04
CA VAL A 36 1.64 -17.37 -60.02
C VAL A 36 0.40 -17.87 -59.28
N LEU A 37 -0.77 -17.34 -59.62
CA LEU A 37 -2.05 -17.81 -59.07
C LEU A 37 -2.41 -19.17 -59.69
N ILE A 38 -2.67 -20.15 -58.82
CA ILE A 38 -3.13 -21.49 -59.18
C ILE A 38 -4.57 -21.64 -58.67
N GLY A 39 -5.37 -22.54 -59.25
CA GLY A 39 -6.80 -22.71 -58.88
C GLY A 39 -7.06 -23.01 -57.39
N ASN A 40 -6.06 -23.50 -56.65
CA ASN A 40 -6.11 -23.74 -55.20
C ASN A 40 -5.48 -22.61 -54.35
N SER A 41 -5.13 -21.47 -54.94
CA SER A 41 -4.58 -20.33 -54.21
C SER A 41 -5.63 -19.69 -53.30
N ASN A 42 -5.36 -19.67 -52.01
CA ASN A 42 -6.21 -19.00 -51.03
C ASN A 42 -5.94 -17.49 -51.03
N ILE A 43 -6.91 -16.70 -51.47
CA ILE A 43 -6.85 -15.24 -51.46
C ILE A 43 -7.51 -14.72 -50.19
N LYS A 44 -6.77 -13.93 -49.40
CA LYS A 44 -7.32 -13.17 -48.27
C LYS A 44 -7.47 -11.71 -48.67
N PHE A 45 -8.66 -11.16 -48.45
CA PHE A 45 -8.95 -9.77 -48.72
C PHE A 45 -8.81 -8.95 -47.43
N GLN A 46 -8.14 -7.81 -47.54
CA GLN A 46 -8.06 -6.80 -46.49
C GLN A 46 -8.59 -5.48 -47.05
N ALA A 47 -9.51 -4.84 -46.33
CA ALA A 47 -9.96 -3.50 -46.68
C ALA A 47 -8.83 -2.49 -46.42
N SER A 48 -8.75 -1.45 -47.24
CA SER A 48 -7.81 -0.33 -47.01
C SER A 48 -8.28 0.51 -45.82
N GLU A 49 -7.36 1.13 -45.08
CA GLU A 49 -7.66 1.89 -43.86
C GLU A 49 -8.65 3.05 -44.07
N ASN A 50 -8.71 3.58 -45.31
CA ASN A 50 -9.62 4.65 -45.71
C ASN A 50 -10.84 4.17 -46.53
N SER A 51 -11.02 2.86 -46.69
CA SER A 51 -12.13 2.33 -47.50
C SER A 51 -13.40 2.12 -46.66
N ALA A 52 -14.54 2.57 -47.19
CA ALA A 52 -15.87 2.31 -46.61
C ALA A 52 -16.40 0.90 -46.95
N ILE A 53 -15.59 0.05 -47.58
CA ILE A 53 -15.99 -1.27 -48.06
C ILE A 53 -16.01 -2.26 -46.89
N MET A 54 -17.21 -2.69 -46.53
CA MET A 54 -17.42 -3.78 -45.57
C MET A 54 -17.27 -5.12 -46.27
N LEU A 55 -16.11 -5.77 -46.12
CA LEU A 55 -15.95 -7.16 -46.54
C LEU A 55 -16.90 -8.06 -45.73
N VAL A 56 -17.32 -9.21 -46.27
CA VAL A 56 -18.10 -10.25 -45.56
C VAL A 56 -17.56 -11.64 -45.95
N GLY A 57 -17.55 -12.61 -45.01
CA GLY A 57 -17.09 -13.98 -45.27
C GLY A 57 -15.78 -14.39 -44.56
N ARG A 58 -15.36 -15.65 -44.77
CA ARG A 58 -14.24 -16.29 -44.05
C ARG A 58 -12.84 -15.89 -44.53
N ASN A 59 -12.71 -15.34 -45.75
CA ASN A 59 -11.42 -14.98 -46.36
C ASN A 59 -10.96 -13.55 -46.02
N LYS A 60 -11.37 -13.01 -44.88
CA LYS A 60 -10.90 -11.70 -44.40
C LYS A 60 -9.55 -11.83 -43.70
N GLY A 61 -8.65 -10.87 -43.95
CA GLY A 61 -7.54 -10.61 -43.04
C GLY A 61 -8.04 -9.84 -41.81
N TYR A 62 -7.87 -10.40 -40.61
CA TYR A 62 -8.13 -9.68 -39.36
C TYR A 62 -6.86 -8.90 -38.98
N GLN A 63 -6.98 -7.60 -38.72
CA GLN A 63 -5.98 -6.87 -37.93
C GLN A 63 -6.27 -7.18 -36.46
N SER A 64 -5.39 -7.92 -35.81
CA SER A 64 -5.47 -8.07 -34.35
C SER A 64 -5.19 -6.72 -33.70
N VAL A 65 -6.05 -6.32 -32.77
CA VAL A 65 -5.89 -5.10 -31.96
C VAL A 65 -4.69 -5.23 -30.99
N ILE A 66 -4.11 -6.42 -30.85
CA ILE A 66 -3.02 -6.74 -29.93
C ILE A 66 -1.85 -7.37 -30.70
N SER A 67 -0.63 -6.92 -30.41
CA SER A 67 0.62 -7.54 -30.84
C SER A 67 0.94 -8.78 -29.98
N PRO A 68 1.35 -9.91 -30.59
CA PRO A 68 1.47 -11.20 -29.89
C PRO A 68 2.67 -11.34 -28.94
N ASP A 69 3.63 -10.41 -28.93
CA ASP A 69 4.84 -10.49 -28.10
C ASP A 69 4.68 -9.70 -26.79
N TRP A 70 4.25 -10.38 -25.71
CA TRP A 70 4.02 -9.76 -24.40
C TRP A 70 4.97 -10.35 -23.34
N ASP A 71 6.07 -9.66 -23.05
CA ASP A 71 6.88 -9.93 -21.86
C ASP A 71 6.72 -8.78 -20.87
N PHE A 72 6.11 -9.05 -19.71
CA PHE A 72 5.81 -8.04 -18.68
C PHE A 72 7.07 -7.36 -18.13
N THR A 73 8.16 -8.11 -18.02
CA THR A 73 9.49 -7.60 -17.61
C THR A 73 10.06 -6.61 -18.62
N LYS A 74 9.85 -6.84 -19.92
CA LYS A 74 10.25 -5.89 -20.98
C LYS A 74 9.42 -4.60 -20.94
N MET A 75 8.22 -4.65 -20.38
CA MET A 75 7.32 -3.49 -20.28
C MET A 75 7.67 -2.54 -19.12
N GLY A 76 8.57 -2.94 -18.21
CA GLY A 76 8.98 -2.13 -17.07
C GLY A 76 7.91 -2.06 -15.98
N ILE A 77 7.10 -3.11 -15.84
CA ILE A 77 6.17 -3.30 -14.72
C ILE A 77 6.68 -4.51 -13.94
N GLY A 78 7.01 -4.34 -12.65
CA GLY A 78 7.49 -5.40 -11.78
C GLY A 78 6.45 -5.76 -10.70
N GLY A 79 6.35 -7.04 -10.35
CA GLY A 79 5.61 -7.50 -9.17
C GLY A 79 4.08 -7.50 -9.24
N LEU A 80 3.47 -7.27 -10.41
CA LEU A 80 2.00 -7.19 -10.59
C LEU A 80 1.46 -8.16 -11.65
N ASP A 81 2.14 -9.27 -11.88
CA ASP A 81 1.81 -10.21 -12.96
C ASP A 81 0.43 -10.87 -12.78
N LYS A 82 0.03 -11.13 -11.54
CA LYS A 82 -1.26 -11.78 -11.23
C LYS A 82 -2.44 -10.83 -11.46
N GLU A 83 -2.28 -9.59 -11.00
CA GLU A 83 -3.20 -8.49 -11.17
C GLU A 83 -3.37 -8.20 -12.67
N PHE A 84 -2.26 -8.03 -13.38
CA PHE A 84 -2.27 -7.72 -14.80
C PHE A 84 -2.87 -8.85 -15.66
N SER A 85 -2.50 -10.11 -15.41
CA SER A 85 -3.10 -11.26 -16.11
C SER A 85 -4.60 -11.38 -15.86
N THR A 86 -5.06 -10.99 -14.66
CA THR A 86 -6.50 -10.93 -14.33
C THR A 86 -7.22 -9.83 -15.10
N ILE A 87 -6.63 -8.62 -15.20
CA ILE A 87 -7.17 -7.55 -16.07
C ILE A 87 -7.24 -8.06 -17.49
N PHE A 88 -6.17 -8.66 -18.00
CA PHE A 88 -6.08 -9.08 -19.38
C PHE A 88 -7.14 -10.11 -19.75
N ARG A 89 -7.29 -11.14 -18.92
CA ARG A 89 -8.32 -12.17 -19.11
C ARG A 89 -9.74 -11.59 -19.03
N ARG A 90 -10.00 -10.63 -18.16
CA ARG A 90 -11.35 -10.09 -17.96
C ARG A 90 -11.72 -8.99 -18.95
N ALA A 91 -10.84 -8.01 -19.16
CA ALA A 91 -11.11 -6.83 -19.98
C ALA A 91 -10.73 -7.04 -21.46
N PHE A 92 -9.60 -7.69 -21.74
CA PHE A 92 -9.02 -7.74 -23.09
C PHE A 92 -9.34 -9.02 -23.85
N ALA A 93 -9.68 -10.13 -23.18
CA ALA A 93 -9.99 -11.40 -23.86
C ALA A 93 -11.04 -11.24 -24.97
N SER A 94 -12.14 -10.53 -24.69
CA SER A 94 -13.20 -10.30 -25.69
C SER A 94 -12.73 -9.55 -26.94
N ARG A 95 -11.63 -8.80 -26.85
CA ARG A 95 -11.06 -7.99 -27.94
C ARG A 95 -9.91 -8.69 -28.68
N VAL A 96 -9.38 -9.77 -28.11
CA VAL A 96 -8.36 -10.61 -28.76
C VAL A 96 -9.01 -11.58 -29.74
N PHE A 97 -10.19 -12.10 -29.39
CA PHE A 97 -10.90 -13.05 -30.24
C PHE A 97 -11.52 -12.36 -31.46
N PRO A 98 -11.62 -13.07 -32.61
CA PRO A 98 -12.31 -12.58 -33.79
C PRO A 98 -13.76 -12.15 -33.47
N PRO A 99 -14.23 -11.01 -34.03
CA PRO A 99 -15.54 -10.46 -33.71
C PRO A 99 -16.69 -11.42 -34.01
N ASP A 100 -16.54 -12.27 -35.03
CA ASP A 100 -17.54 -13.26 -35.42
C ASP A 100 -17.80 -14.32 -34.33
N ILE A 101 -16.78 -14.65 -33.53
CA ILE A 101 -16.92 -15.59 -32.41
C ILE A 101 -17.59 -14.90 -31.23
N VAL A 102 -17.22 -13.65 -30.96
CA VAL A 102 -17.77 -12.85 -29.86
C VAL A 102 -19.27 -12.60 -30.06
N GLU A 103 -19.71 -12.32 -31.29
CA GLU A 103 -21.12 -12.13 -31.64
C GLU A 103 -21.92 -13.43 -31.43
N ARG A 104 -21.38 -14.58 -31.82
CA ARG A 104 -22.01 -15.89 -31.55
C ARG A 104 -22.12 -16.21 -30.06
N LEU A 105 -21.16 -15.74 -29.27
CA LEU A 105 -21.17 -15.88 -27.82
C LEU A 105 -22.11 -14.85 -27.14
N GLY A 106 -22.55 -13.81 -27.85
CA GLY A 106 -23.43 -12.77 -27.31
C GLY A 106 -22.78 -11.92 -26.21
N VAL A 107 -21.45 -11.90 -26.14
CA VAL A 107 -20.70 -11.22 -25.06
C VAL A 107 -20.48 -9.76 -25.42
N ARG A 108 -20.81 -8.85 -24.49
CA ARG A 108 -20.50 -7.42 -24.62
C ARG A 108 -19.05 -7.15 -24.21
N HIS A 109 -18.39 -6.22 -24.88
CA HIS A 109 -17.05 -5.80 -24.48
C HIS A 109 -17.09 -5.00 -23.17
N VAL A 110 -16.07 -5.21 -22.35
CA VAL A 110 -15.87 -4.42 -21.13
C VAL A 110 -15.54 -2.98 -21.51
N LYS A 111 -16.29 -2.03 -20.95
CA LYS A 111 -16.14 -0.59 -21.24
C LYS A 111 -15.21 0.14 -20.27
N GLY A 112 -15.12 -0.32 -19.02
CA GLY A 112 -14.43 0.40 -17.96
C GLY A 112 -13.56 -0.47 -17.07
N ILE A 113 -12.36 0.01 -16.76
CA ILE A 113 -11.43 -0.54 -15.77
C ILE A 113 -11.20 0.53 -14.71
N LEU A 114 -11.37 0.17 -13.44
CA LEU A 114 -11.05 1.04 -12.30
C LEU A 114 -9.85 0.47 -11.54
N LEU A 115 -8.76 1.21 -11.53
CA LEU A 115 -7.54 0.92 -10.78
C LEU A 115 -7.54 1.74 -9.49
N PHE A 116 -7.51 1.09 -8.33
CA PHE A 116 -7.46 1.77 -7.03
C PHE A 116 -6.39 1.18 -6.13
N GLY A 117 -5.87 1.96 -5.19
CA GLY A 117 -4.84 1.49 -4.25
C GLY A 117 -4.06 2.64 -3.61
N PRO A 118 -3.17 2.38 -2.65
CA PRO A 118 -2.37 3.42 -2.01
C PRO A 118 -1.52 4.21 -3.02
N PRO A 119 -1.17 5.47 -2.73
CA PRO A 119 -0.33 6.28 -3.61
C PRO A 119 1.05 5.64 -3.80
N GLY A 120 1.71 5.93 -4.92
CA GLY A 120 3.08 5.43 -5.20
C GLY A 120 3.17 3.98 -5.72
N THR A 121 2.06 3.27 -5.92
CA THR A 121 2.06 1.88 -6.43
C THR A 121 2.09 1.75 -7.96
N GLY A 122 2.31 2.85 -8.70
CA GLY A 122 2.48 2.78 -10.16
C GLY A 122 1.21 2.68 -10.99
N LYS A 123 0.03 3.01 -10.43
CA LYS A 123 -1.28 2.98 -11.13
C LYS A 123 -1.24 3.74 -12.47
N THR A 124 -0.71 4.97 -12.46
CA THR A 124 -0.56 5.82 -13.66
C THR A 124 0.39 5.21 -14.69
N LEU A 125 1.46 4.54 -14.25
CA LEU A 125 2.39 3.86 -15.15
C LEU A 125 1.72 2.67 -15.84
N ILE A 126 0.97 1.86 -15.09
CA ILE A 126 0.23 0.72 -15.63
C ILE A 126 -0.78 1.17 -16.67
N ALA A 127 -1.59 2.19 -16.39
CA ALA A 127 -2.58 2.69 -17.35
C ALA A 127 -1.94 3.17 -18.66
N ARG A 128 -0.82 3.91 -18.57
CA ARG A 128 -0.07 4.37 -19.75
C ARG A 128 0.50 3.20 -20.56
N LYS A 129 1.03 2.18 -19.89
CA LYS A 129 1.59 0.99 -20.54
C LYS A 129 0.51 0.14 -21.20
N ILE A 130 -0.66 -0.02 -20.57
CA ILE A 130 -1.84 -0.65 -21.18
C ILE A 130 -2.25 0.11 -22.45
N GLY A 131 -2.31 1.44 -22.38
CA GLY A 131 -2.65 2.29 -23.52
C GLY A 131 -1.68 2.14 -24.70
N LYS A 132 -0.37 2.02 -24.43
CA LYS A 132 0.66 1.78 -25.46
C LYS A 132 0.68 0.35 -26.01
N MET A 133 0.30 -0.64 -25.19
CA MET A 133 0.31 -2.05 -25.57
C MET A 133 -0.81 -2.40 -26.53
N LEU A 134 -1.98 -1.84 -26.30
CA LEU A 134 -3.10 -1.98 -27.21
C LEU A 134 -2.77 -1.19 -28.47
N ASN A 135 -2.87 -1.81 -29.64
CA ASN A 135 -2.62 -1.18 -30.95
C ASN A 135 -3.81 -0.26 -31.31
N ALA A 136 -4.19 0.57 -30.35
CA ALA A 136 -5.29 1.51 -30.32
C ALA A 136 -4.86 2.87 -30.86
N THR A 137 -5.81 3.78 -31.04
CA THR A 137 -5.50 5.20 -31.22
C THR A 137 -4.74 5.75 -30.00
N GLU A 138 -4.02 6.86 -30.18
CA GLU A 138 -3.25 7.46 -29.09
C GLU A 138 -4.14 7.67 -27.84
N PRO A 139 -3.72 7.17 -26.67
CA PRO A 139 -4.56 7.22 -25.48
C PRO A 139 -4.74 8.68 -25.01
N LYS A 140 -5.98 9.10 -24.84
CA LYS A 140 -6.31 10.42 -24.28
C LYS A 140 -6.17 10.35 -22.76
N ILE A 141 -5.18 11.05 -22.22
CA ILE A 141 -4.93 11.10 -20.77
C ILE A 141 -5.45 12.44 -20.25
N VAL A 142 -6.39 12.36 -19.30
CA VAL A 142 -7.01 13.54 -18.70
C VAL A 142 -6.91 13.42 -17.19
N ASN A 143 -6.49 14.50 -16.52
CA ASN A 143 -6.50 14.54 -15.07
C ASN A 143 -7.89 15.00 -14.57
N GLY A 144 -8.45 14.35 -13.55
CA GLY A 144 -9.77 14.64 -13.01
C GLY A 144 -10.02 16.14 -12.77
N PRO A 145 -9.13 16.84 -12.04
CA PRO A 145 -9.27 18.28 -11.81
C PRO A 145 -9.25 19.15 -13.08
N GLN A 146 -8.59 18.72 -14.16
CA GLN A 146 -8.53 19.48 -15.42
C GLN A 146 -9.88 19.56 -16.14
N ILE A 147 -10.83 18.67 -15.81
CA ILE A 147 -12.17 18.64 -16.40
C ILE A 147 -13.11 19.64 -15.70
N LEU A 148 -12.77 20.03 -14.47
CA LEU A 148 -13.61 20.87 -13.62
C LEU A 148 -13.35 22.35 -13.88
N ASP A 149 -14.25 22.99 -14.60
CA ASP A 149 -14.29 24.43 -14.79
C ASP A 149 -15.31 25.10 -13.88
N LYS A 150 -15.03 26.35 -13.49
CA LYS A 150 -15.93 27.16 -12.65
C LYS A 150 -17.21 27.57 -13.38
N TYR A 151 -17.21 27.56 -14.71
CA TYR A 151 -18.35 27.92 -15.53
C TYR A 151 -19.30 26.73 -15.69
N VAL A 152 -20.56 26.94 -15.33
CA VAL A 152 -21.61 25.90 -15.42
C VAL A 152 -21.77 25.45 -16.86
N GLY A 153 -21.74 24.13 -17.10
CA GLY A 153 -21.90 23.52 -18.42
C GLY A 153 -20.61 23.34 -19.22
N GLU A 154 -19.53 24.06 -18.91
CA GLU A 154 -18.24 23.91 -19.61
C GLU A 154 -17.59 22.56 -19.29
N SER A 155 -17.64 22.15 -18.02
CA SER A 155 -17.17 20.84 -17.57
C SER A 155 -17.86 19.67 -18.29
N GLU A 156 -19.17 19.81 -18.58
CA GLU A 156 -19.94 18.81 -19.34
C GLU A 156 -19.55 18.80 -20.83
N ALA A 157 -19.37 19.99 -21.40
CA ALA A 157 -18.94 20.14 -22.78
C ALA A 157 -17.56 19.51 -22.99
N ASN A 158 -16.64 19.67 -22.03
CA ASN A 158 -15.32 19.04 -22.07
C ASN A 158 -15.42 17.51 -22.06
N ILE A 159 -16.29 16.92 -21.24
CA ILE A 159 -16.57 15.48 -21.32
C ILE A 159 -17.13 15.10 -22.68
N ARG A 160 -18.10 15.83 -23.24
CA ARG A 160 -18.66 15.51 -24.57
C ARG A 160 -17.59 15.54 -25.66
N LYS A 161 -16.70 16.54 -25.64
CA LYS A 161 -15.57 16.65 -26.58
C LYS A 161 -14.61 15.47 -26.49
N LEU A 162 -14.37 14.92 -25.29
CA LEU A 162 -13.48 13.76 -25.12
C LEU A 162 -14.00 12.51 -25.86
N PHE A 163 -15.32 12.29 -25.84
CA PHE A 163 -15.98 11.14 -26.48
C PHE A 163 -16.39 11.39 -27.95
N ALA A 164 -16.38 12.62 -28.44
CA ALA A 164 -16.84 12.97 -29.79
C ALA A 164 -16.11 12.20 -30.89
N ASP A 165 -14.78 12.15 -30.85
CA ASP A 165 -13.99 11.43 -31.87
C ASP A 165 -14.32 9.93 -31.91
N ALA A 166 -14.58 9.33 -30.74
CA ALA A 166 -14.96 7.92 -30.65
C ALA A 166 -16.37 7.67 -31.20
N GLU A 167 -17.31 8.59 -30.93
CA GLU A 167 -18.68 8.57 -31.46
C GLU A 167 -18.72 8.71 -32.97
N GLU A 168 -17.94 9.65 -33.53
CA GLU A 168 -17.86 9.87 -34.98
C GLU A 168 -17.27 8.65 -35.69
N GLU A 169 -16.20 8.05 -35.14
CA GLU A 169 -15.60 6.86 -35.72
C GLU A 169 -16.51 5.62 -35.59
N GLU A 170 -17.25 5.47 -34.49
CA GLU A 170 -18.25 4.41 -34.34
C GLU A 170 -19.38 4.58 -35.36
N LYS A 171 -19.88 5.80 -35.57
CA LYS A 171 -20.92 6.08 -36.58
C LYS A 171 -20.42 5.83 -38.01
N ALA A 172 -19.16 6.14 -38.30
CA ALA A 172 -18.58 5.98 -39.64
C ALA A 172 -18.19 4.54 -39.98
N ARG A 173 -17.59 3.80 -39.03
CA ARG A 173 -16.98 2.47 -39.28
C ARG A 173 -17.68 1.32 -38.54
N GLY A 174 -18.59 1.62 -37.64
CA GLY A 174 -19.37 0.65 -36.87
C GLY A 174 -18.49 -0.42 -36.22
N ARG A 175 -18.58 -1.64 -36.72
CA ARG A 175 -17.92 -2.82 -36.15
C ARG A 175 -16.39 -2.83 -36.36
N ASN A 176 -15.89 -2.07 -37.33
CA ASN A 176 -14.46 -2.01 -37.65
C ASN A 176 -13.79 -0.77 -37.07
N SER A 177 -14.46 -0.03 -36.19
CA SER A 177 -13.90 1.15 -35.54
C SER A 177 -12.70 0.76 -34.68
N LYS A 178 -11.66 1.60 -34.68
CA LYS A 178 -10.51 1.41 -33.80
C LYS A 178 -10.93 1.59 -32.35
N LEU A 179 -10.21 0.93 -31.46
CA LEU A 179 -10.40 1.10 -30.02
C LEU A 179 -9.88 2.47 -29.60
N HIS A 180 -10.72 3.26 -28.94
CA HIS A 180 -10.35 4.52 -28.29
C HIS A 180 -10.16 4.31 -26.78
N ILE A 181 -9.02 4.76 -26.26
CA ILE A 181 -8.68 4.61 -24.84
C ILE A 181 -8.69 5.98 -24.18
N ILE A 182 -9.49 6.13 -23.12
CA ILE A 182 -9.58 7.34 -22.31
C ILE A 182 -9.11 7.00 -20.89
N ILE A 183 -8.06 7.67 -20.44
CA ILE A 183 -7.47 7.47 -19.12
C ILE A 183 -7.80 8.67 -18.25
N PHE A 184 -8.53 8.43 -17.16
CA PHE A 184 -8.82 9.41 -16.12
C PHE A 184 -7.91 9.17 -14.92
N ASP A 185 -7.00 10.09 -14.66
CA ASP A 185 -6.26 10.14 -13.39
C ASP A 185 -7.10 10.89 -12.34
N GLU A 186 -6.96 10.52 -11.07
CA GLU A 186 -7.72 11.11 -9.95
C GLU A 186 -9.24 11.21 -10.24
N ILE A 187 -9.85 10.11 -10.69
CA ILE A 187 -11.27 10.08 -11.07
C ILE A 187 -12.20 10.42 -9.89
N ASP A 188 -11.75 10.24 -8.65
CA ASP A 188 -12.47 10.66 -7.44
C ASP A 188 -12.62 12.18 -7.31
N ALA A 189 -11.85 12.99 -8.04
CA ALA A 189 -12.05 14.43 -8.09
C ALA A 189 -13.36 14.81 -8.82
N ILE A 190 -13.68 14.09 -9.91
CA ILE A 190 -14.87 14.33 -10.73
C ILE A 190 -16.06 13.48 -10.27
N CYS A 191 -15.81 12.27 -9.77
CA CYS A 191 -16.84 11.26 -9.51
C CYS A 191 -17.10 11.01 -8.03
N LYS A 192 -17.30 12.08 -7.26
CA LYS A 192 -17.62 11.99 -5.83
C LYS A 192 -19.02 11.42 -5.60
N GLN A 193 -19.21 10.80 -4.44
CA GLN A 193 -20.52 10.34 -3.99
C GLN A 193 -21.53 11.51 -3.94
N ARG A 194 -22.65 11.33 -4.63
CA ARG A 194 -23.71 12.35 -4.76
C ARG A 194 -24.27 12.70 -3.39
N GLY A 195 -24.52 13.99 -3.14
CA GLY A 195 -25.10 14.47 -1.89
C GLY A 195 -24.15 14.51 -0.68
N SER A 196 -22.85 14.20 -0.85
CA SER A 196 -21.87 14.22 0.26
C SER A 196 -21.40 15.63 0.67
N VAL A 197 -21.69 16.69 -0.10
CA VAL A 197 -21.22 18.04 0.18
C VAL A 197 -22.40 19.03 0.13
N GLY A 198 -22.87 19.48 1.29
CA GLY A 198 -23.93 20.49 1.44
C GLY A 198 -23.53 21.91 1.03
N GLY A 199 -22.62 22.08 0.05
CA GLY A 199 -22.09 23.39 -0.34
C GLY A 199 -21.41 23.49 -1.72
N GLY A 200 -21.46 22.45 -2.55
CA GLY A 200 -20.97 22.51 -3.94
C GLY A 200 -22.07 22.91 -4.91
N THR A 201 -21.73 23.65 -5.97
CA THR A 201 -22.63 24.19 -7.02
C THR A 201 -23.38 23.15 -7.87
N GLY A 202 -23.52 21.89 -7.43
CA GLY A 202 -24.16 20.81 -8.19
C GLY A 202 -23.40 20.36 -9.45
N VAL A 203 -22.35 21.09 -9.86
CA VAL A 203 -21.55 20.82 -11.06
C VAL A 203 -20.95 19.41 -11.04
N HIS A 204 -20.52 18.92 -9.87
CA HIS A 204 -20.01 17.55 -9.74
C HIS A 204 -21.06 16.51 -10.13
N ASP A 205 -22.32 16.67 -9.71
CA ASP A 205 -23.37 15.70 -9.99
C ASP A 205 -23.73 15.67 -11.48
N THR A 206 -23.73 16.83 -12.15
CA THR A 206 -24.04 16.90 -13.59
C THR A 206 -22.92 16.32 -14.45
N VAL A 207 -21.66 16.55 -14.08
CA VAL A 207 -20.48 15.95 -14.72
C VAL A 207 -20.50 14.42 -14.61
N VAL A 208 -20.85 13.87 -13.43
CA VAL A 208 -20.99 12.41 -13.25
C VAL A 208 -22.11 11.85 -14.11
N ASN A 209 -23.28 12.50 -14.14
CA ASN A 209 -24.40 12.07 -14.99
C ASN A 209 -24.03 12.09 -16.48
N GLN A 210 -23.28 13.09 -16.91
CA GLN A 210 -22.82 13.20 -18.29
C GLN A 210 -21.85 12.06 -18.65
N LEU A 211 -20.90 11.74 -17.77
CA LEU A 211 -19.98 10.61 -17.96
C LEU A 211 -20.73 9.27 -18.03
N LEU A 212 -21.69 9.06 -17.12
CA LEU A 212 -22.52 7.86 -17.10
C LEU A 212 -23.34 7.69 -18.38
N THR A 213 -23.92 8.78 -18.87
CA THR A 213 -24.69 8.79 -20.12
C THR A 213 -23.82 8.45 -21.32
N LYS A 214 -22.54 8.87 -21.33
CA LYS A 214 -21.61 8.53 -22.42
C LYS A 214 -21.13 7.08 -22.40
N ILE A 215 -21.05 6.45 -21.21
CA ILE A 215 -20.62 5.05 -21.09
C ILE A 215 -21.78 4.07 -21.34
N ASP A 216 -22.96 4.36 -20.79
CA ASP A 216 -24.08 3.41 -20.68
C ASP A 216 -25.40 3.91 -21.30
N GLY A 217 -25.40 5.11 -21.88
CA GLY A 217 -26.60 5.72 -22.46
C GLY A 217 -27.13 5.02 -23.72
N VAL A 218 -28.13 5.63 -24.35
CA VAL A 218 -28.85 5.03 -25.50
C VAL A 218 -27.94 4.81 -26.71
N GLU A 219 -26.98 5.72 -26.94
CA GLU A 219 -25.91 5.54 -27.94
C GLU A 219 -24.73 4.80 -27.30
N GLN A 220 -24.89 3.49 -27.08
CA GLN A 220 -23.83 2.68 -26.46
C GLN A 220 -22.63 2.53 -27.39
N LEU A 221 -21.49 3.07 -26.96
CA LEU A 221 -20.23 2.91 -27.67
C LEU A 221 -19.57 1.58 -27.34
N ASN A 222 -19.30 0.76 -28.35
CA ASN A 222 -18.57 -0.51 -28.18
C ASN A 222 -17.06 -0.35 -28.43
N ASN A 223 -16.64 0.74 -29.08
CA ASN A 223 -15.26 1.01 -29.46
C ASN A 223 -14.46 1.79 -28.40
N ILE A 224 -14.98 1.95 -27.17
CA ILE A 224 -14.33 2.72 -26.10
C ILE A 224 -13.78 1.83 -24.97
N LEU A 225 -12.69 2.29 -24.35
CA LEU A 225 -12.19 1.79 -23.08
C LEU A 225 -11.87 2.96 -22.17
N VAL A 226 -12.56 3.03 -21.03
CA VAL A 226 -12.30 4.01 -20.00
C VAL A 226 -11.46 3.36 -18.90
N ILE A 227 -10.31 3.94 -18.57
CA ILE A 227 -9.47 3.51 -17.45
C ILE A 227 -9.49 4.62 -16.40
N GLY A 228 -10.16 4.38 -15.28
CA GLY A 228 -10.17 5.29 -14.13
C GLY A 228 -9.11 4.90 -13.11
N MET A 229 -8.41 5.87 -12.53
CA MET A 229 -7.44 5.65 -11.47
C MET A 229 -7.82 6.49 -10.25
N THR A 230 -7.74 5.90 -9.06
CA THR A 230 -7.97 6.61 -7.80
C THR A 230 -7.10 6.08 -6.67
N ASN A 231 -6.84 6.93 -5.67
CA ASN A 231 -6.27 6.47 -4.40
C ASN A 231 -7.37 6.06 -3.39
N ARG A 232 -8.61 6.52 -3.62
CA ARG A 232 -9.73 6.46 -2.66
C ARG A 232 -10.99 5.93 -3.31
N ARG A 233 -11.14 4.60 -3.29
CA ARG A 233 -12.34 3.93 -3.80
C ARG A 233 -13.61 4.34 -3.04
N ASP A 234 -13.48 4.66 -1.75
CA ASP A 234 -14.58 5.07 -0.86
C ASP A 234 -15.27 6.36 -1.30
N LEU A 235 -14.58 7.22 -2.04
CA LEU A 235 -15.14 8.50 -2.50
C LEU A 235 -15.92 8.38 -3.81
N ILE A 236 -15.76 7.28 -4.55
CA ILE A 236 -16.33 7.12 -5.88
C ILE A 236 -17.83 6.82 -5.80
N ASP A 237 -18.61 7.41 -6.70
CA ASP A 237 -20.04 7.10 -6.87
C ASP A 237 -20.25 5.62 -7.25
N ASP A 238 -21.04 4.91 -6.45
CA ASP A 238 -21.47 3.53 -6.68
C ASP A 238 -22.19 3.33 -8.02
N ALA A 239 -22.74 4.39 -8.62
CA ALA A 239 -23.33 4.30 -9.95
C ALA A 239 -22.29 3.97 -11.05
N LEU A 240 -21.03 4.37 -10.89
CA LEU A 240 -19.96 4.08 -11.86
C LEU A 240 -19.41 2.67 -11.73
N THR A 241 -19.40 2.13 -10.50
CA THR A 241 -18.83 0.81 -10.18
C THR A 241 -19.74 -0.36 -10.57
N ARG A 242 -20.95 -0.09 -11.08
CA ARG A 242 -21.90 -1.12 -11.55
C ARG A 242 -21.39 -1.85 -12.80
N PRO A 243 -21.67 -3.17 -12.91
CA PRO A 243 -21.38 -3.94 -14.13
C PRO A 243 -21.96 -3.26 -15.39
N GLY A 244 -21.21 -3.28 -16.50
CA GLY A 244 -21.53 -2.56 -17.73
C GLY A 244 -20.91 -1.16 -17.85
N ARG A 245 -20.43 -0.59 -16.73
CA ARG A 245 -19.66 0.68 -16.68
C ARG A 245 -18.21 0.37 -16.30
N MET A 246 -17.80 0.65 -15.06
CA MET A 246 -16.50 0.25 -14.50
C MET A 246 -16.60 -1.16 -13.91
N GLU A 247 -16.73 -2.15 -14.79
CA GLU A 247 -16.94 -3.55 -14.41
C GLU A 247 -15.69 -4.16 -13.76
N VAL A 248 -14.51 -3.92 -14.34
CA VAL A 248 -13.27 -4.49 -13.82
C VAL A 248 -12.66 -3.54 -12.80
N GLN A 249 -12.83 -3.87 -11.53
CA GLN A 249 -12.23 -3.15 -10.41
C GLN A 249 -11.01 -3.92 -9.91
N MET A 250 -9.86 -3.24 -9.88
CA MET A 250 -8.60 -3.83 -9.44
C MET A 250 -7.95 -3.01 -8.36
N GLU A 251 -7.66 -3.67 -7.23
CA GLU A 251 -6.82 -3.13 -6.19
C GLU A 251 -5.35 -3.37 -6.54
N ILE A 252 -4.57 -2.30 -6.63
CA ILE A 252 -3.11 -2.35 -6.81
C ILE A 252 -2.48 -2.06 -5.45
N GLY A 253 -2.08 -3.13 -4.77
CA GLY A 253 -1.42 -3.09 -3.47
C GLY A 253 0.05 -2.69 -3.52
N LEU A 254 0.70 -2.73 -2.37
CA LEU A 254 2.15 -2.63 -2.27
C LEU A 254 2.83 -3.87 -2.87
N PRO A 255 4.02 -3.74 -3.45
CA PRO A 255 4.73 -4.87 -4.04
C PRO A 255 5.21 -5.88 -2.98
N ASP A 256 5.03 -7.16 -3.30
CA ASP A 256 5.64 -8.28 -2.57
C ASP A 256 7.17 -8.23 -2.66
N GLU A 257 7.88 -9.00 -1.83
CA GLU A 257 9.36 -9.04 -1.83
C GLU A 257 9.96 -9.35 -3.21
N LYS A 258 9.42 -10.36 -3.91
CA LYS A 258 9.81 -10.66 -5.29
C LYS A 258 9.51 -9.48 -6.23
N GLY A 259 8.35 -8.85 -6.07
CA GLY A 259 7.97 -7.68 -6.84
C GLY A 259 8.90 -6.49 -6.61
N ARG A 260 9.39 -6.28 -5.37
CA ARG A 260 10.38 -5.25 -5.07
C ARG A 260 11.71 -5.52 -5.77
N VAL A 261 12.16 -6.79 -5.80
CA VAL A 261 13.34 -7.19 -6.57
C VAL A 261 13.15 -6.86 -8.05
N ASP A 262 12.00 -7.18 -8.63
CA ASP A 262 11.71 -6.89 -10.03
C ASP A 262 11.71 -5.38 -10.33
N ILE A 263 11.09 -4.58 -9.45
CA ILE A 263 11.08 -3.12 -9.56
C ILE A 263 12.51 -2.56 -9.47
N LEU A 264 13.30 -3.00 -8.49
CA LEU A 264 14.70 -2.59 -8.35
C LEU A 264 15.51 -2.98 -9.59
N LYS A 265 15.33 -4.19 -10.13
CA LYS A 265 15.97 -4.63 -11.39
C LYS A 265 15.60 -3.74 -12.58
N ILE A 266 14.34 -3.31 -12.68
CA ILE A 266 13.88 -2.41 -13.75
C ILE A 266 14.58 -1.05 -13.65
N HIS A 267 14.64 -0.46 -12.46
CA HIS A 267 15.26 0.86 -12.26
C HIS A 267 16.79 0.83 -12.32
N THR A 268 17.42 -0.30 -11.99
CA THR A 268 18.89 -0.49 -12.08
C THR A 268 19.35 -1.01 -13.44
N LYS A 269 18.43 -1.38 -14.35
CA LYS A 269 18.77 -1.92 -15.67
C LYS A 269 19.68 -1.00 -16.47
N SER A 270 19.36 0.29 -16.57
CA SER A 270 20.19 1.27 -17.30
C SER A 270 21.57 1.45 -16.67
N MET A 271 21.69 1.32 -15.35
CA MET A 271 22.97 1.40 -14.64
C MET A 271 23.82 0.16 -14.88
N THR A 272 23.16 -1.00 -14.92
CA THR A 272 23.81 -2.29 -15.19
C THR A 272 24.30 -2.33 -16.64
N GLU A 273 23.47 -1.93 -17.61
CA GLU A 273 23.86 -1.84 -19.03
C GLU A 273 25.01 -0.83 -19.24
N GLY A 274 25.08 0.22 -18.42
CA GLY A 274 26.16 1.20 -18.43
C GLY A 274 27.42 0.80 -17.65
N ASN A 275 27.47 -0.38 -17.01
CA ASN A 275 28.55 -0.78 -16.07
C ASN A 275 28.80 0.21 -14.90
N LEU A 276 27.76 0.94 -14.49
CA LEU A 276 27.80 1.95 -13.41
C LEU A 276 27.28 1.39 -12.06
N LEU A 277 26.83 0.14 -12.04
CA LEU A 277 26.45 -0.58 -10.82
C LEU A 277 27.60 -1.48 -10.40
N ASP A 278 27.96 -1.45 -9.12
CA ASP A 278 28.99 -2.34 -8.58
C ASP A 278 28.46 -3.78 -8.47
N ASP A 279 29.32 -4.77 -8.77
CA ASP A 279 28.98 -6.21 -8.69
C ASP A 279 28.66 -6.67 -7.26
N THR A 280 29.08 -5.90 -6.26
CA THR A 280 28.78 -6.13 -4.85
C THR A 280 27.32 -5.87 -4.48
N VAL A 281 26.55 -5.20 -5.35
CA VAL A 281 25.16 -4.80 -5.05
C VAL A 281 24.23 -6.01 -5.10
N ASN A 282 23.66 -6.37 -3.94
CA ASN A 282 22.65 -7.42 -3.85
C ASN A 282 21.24 -6.84 -3.74
N LEU A 283 20.50 -6.90 -4.85
CA LEU A 283 19.12 -6.40 -4.93
C LEU A 283 18.14 -7.21 -4.06
N GLU A 284 18.41 -8.48 -3.78
CA GLU A 284 17.55 -9.31 -2.92
C GLU A 284 17.65 -8.87 -1.46
N GLU A 285 18.87 -8.55 -1.01
CA GLU A 285 19.10 -8.01 0.33
C GLU A 285 18.45 -6.62 0.51
N LEU A 286 18.51 -5.76 -0.53
CA LEU A 286 17.84 -4.46 -0.51
C LEU A 286 16.31 -4.64 -0.47
N ALA A 287 15.76 -5.61 -1.19
CA ALA A 287 14.33 -5.91 -1.18
C ALA A 287 13.84 -6.42 0.20
N SER A 288 14.67 -7.16 0.94
CA SER A 288 14.34 -7.62 2.30
C SER A 288 14.33 -6.48 3.33
N LYS A 289 15.22 -5.49 3.14
CA LYS A 289 15.33 -4.29 4.00
C LYS A 289 14.27 -3.23 3.69
N THR A 290 13.79 -3.14 2.45
CA THR A 290 12.77 -2.17 1.98
C THR A 290 11.32 -2.62 2.20
N LYS A 291 11.00 -3.12 3.41
CA LYS A 291 9.63 -3.56 3.73
C LYS A 291 8.63 -2.41 3.61
N ASN A 292 7.49 -2.66 2.94
CA ASN A 292 6.41 -1.71 2.62
C ASN A 292 6.76 -0.57 1.67
N PHE A 293 7.93 -0.57 1.04
CA PHE A 293 8.24 0.48 0.08
C PHE A 293 7.29 0.38 -1.12
N SER A 294 6.73 1.51 -1.53
CA SER A 294 5.97 1.63 -2.77
C SER A 294 6.91 1.67 -3.99
N GLY A 295 6.37 1.46 -5.20
CA GLY A 295 7.19 1.52 -6.42
C GLY A 295 7.90 2.87 -6.58
N ALA A 296 7.21 3.97 -6.25
CA ALA A 296 7.79 5.31 -6.27
C ALA A 296 8.88 5.51 -5.20
N GLU A 297 8.76 4.87 -4.04
CA GLU A 297 9.79 4.92 -2.98
C GLU A 297 11.03 4.10 -3.35
N LEU A 298 10.86 2.94 -4.01
CA LEU A 298 11.97 2.16 -4.55
C LEU A 298 12.71 2.91 -5.66
N GLU A 299 11.98 3.58 -6.55
CA GLU A 299 12.58 4.50 -7.52
C GLU A 299 13.32 5.64 -6.82
N GLY A 300 12.72 6.21 -5.77
CA GLY A 300 13.34 7.21 -4.91
C GLY A 300 14.65 6.71 -4.31
N LEU A 301 14.70 5.47 -3.82
CA LEU A 301 15.87 4.85 -3.22
C LEU A 301 17.02 4.73 -4.21
N VAL A 302 16.74 4.25 -5.42
CA VAL A 302 17.72 4.18 -6.49
C VAL A 302 18.24 5.58 -6.84
N ARG A 303 17.37 6.57 -6.95
CA ARG A 303 17.76 7.96 -7.25
C ARG A 303 18.60 8.60 -6.13
N CYS A 304 18.27 8.34 -4.87
CA CYS A 304 19.06 8.81 -3.73
C CYS A 304 20.42 8.14 -3.70
N ALA A 305 20.52 6.83 -3.94
CA ALA A 305 21.80 6.12 -3.99
C ALA A 305 22.72 6.70 -5.09
N VAL A 306 22.17 6.99 -6.27
CA VAL A 306 22.92 7.67 -7.35
C VAL A 306 23.40 9.06 -6.91
N SER A 307 22.53 9.85 -6.26
CA SER A 307 22.89 11.18 -5.75
C SER A 307 23.99 11.10 -4.70
N THR A 308 23.94 10.12 -3.80
CA THR A 308 24.95 9.86 -2.78
C THR A 308 26.27 9.47 -3.42
N ALA A 309 26.27 8.54 -4.39
CA ALA A 309 27.47 8.16 -5.13
C ALA A 309 28.10 9.35 -5.87
N MET A 310 27.28 10.18 -6.53
CA MET A 310 27.74 11.42 -7.19
C MET A 310 28.34 12.42 -6.19
N ASN A 311 27.70 12.61 -5.04
CA ASN A 311 28.18 13.51 -3.99
C ASN A 311 29.47 13.03 -3.33
N SER A 312 29.63 11.72 -3.13
CA SER A 312 30.86 11.12 -2.59
C SER A 312 32.07 11.41 -3.49
N LEU A 313 31.87 11.42 -4.81
CA LEU A 313 32.90 11.73 -5.78
C LEU A 313 33.29 13.23 -5.75
N ILE A 314 32.31 14.12 -5.67
CA ILE A 314 32.53 15.57 -5.58
C ILE A 314 33.24 15.95 -4.27
N LYS A 315 32.94 15.27 -3.15
CA LYS A 315 33.64 15.53 -1.87
C LYS A 315 35.10 15.07 -1.87
N GLY A 316 35.42 14.06 -2.69
CA GLY A 316 36.80 13.58 -2.87
C GLY A 316 37.69 14.54 -3.67
N SER A 317 37.09 15.31 -4.57
CA SER A 317 37.76 16.36 -5.36
C SER A 317 37.55 17.73 -4.74
N ALA A 318 38.61 18.43 -4.33
CA ALA A 318 38.51 19.79 -3.76
C ALA A 318 38.01 20.87 -4.76
N GLN A 319 37.63 20.48 -5.99
CA GLN A 319 37.10 21.33 -7.05
C GLN A 319 35.72 20.83 -7.49
N ILE A 320 34.83 21.78 -7.81
CA ILE A 320 33.45 21.52 -8.27
C ILE A 320 33.43 20.98 -9.72
N GLU A 321 34.50 21.23 -10.48
CA GLU A 321 34.67 20.71 -11.84
C GLU A 321 35.33 19.34 -11.81
N LEU A 322 34.56 18.31 -12.17
CA LEU A 322 35.04 16.93 -12.29
C LEU A 322 35.83 16.76 -13.58
N ALA A 323 37.04 16.19 -13.49
CA ALA A 323 37.76 15.72 -14.66
C ALA A 323 36.98 14.57 -15.34
N PRO A 324 36.94 14.50 -16.69
CA PRO A 324 36.20 13.46 -17.40
C PRO A 324 36.67 12.03 -17.05
N GLU A 325 37.94 11.86 -16.67
CA GLU A 325 38.52 10.57 -16.24
C GLU A 325 37.97 10.07 -14.88
N ASP A 326 37.53 10.97 -14.01
CA ASP A 326 36.95 10.60 -12.71
C ASP A 326 35.44 10.36 -12.82
N ALA A 327 34.78 10.97 -13.80
CA ALA A 327 33.38 10.72 -14.12
C ALA A 327 33.15 9.29 -14.66
N GLU A 328 34.13 8.69 -15.36
CA GLU A 328 34.06 7.30 -15.83
C GLU A 328 34.22 6.26 -14.71
N LYS A 329 34.74 6.65 -13.54
CA LYS A 329 34.90 5.75 -12.37
C LYS A 329 33.67 5.70 -11.47
N VAL A 330 32.63 6.46 -11.76
CA VAL A 330 31.42 6.52 -10.93
C VAL A 330 30.77 5.13 -10.94
N LYS A 331 30.77 4.47 -9.77
CA LYS A 331 30.02 3.24 -9.53
C LYS A 331 29.16 3.42 -8.30
N VAL A 332 27.90 3.00 -8.40
CA VAL A 332 26.98 2.96 -7.26
C VAL A 332 27.25 1.69 -6.48
N THR A 333 27.61 1.84 -5.21
CA THR A 333 27.97 0.73 -4.32
C THR A 333 26.82 0.33 -3.40
N GLN A 334 26.91 -0.83 -2.75
CA GLN A 334 25.91 -1.29 -1.77
C GLN A 334 25.79 -0.29 -0.58
N ASP A 335 26.88 0.37 -0.20
CA ASP A 335 26.90 1.31 0.93
C ASP A 335 26.11 2.60 0.63
N ASP A 336 26.13 3.05 -0.63
CA ASP A 336 25.31 4.19 -1.08
C ASP A 336 23.81 3.89 -0.92
N PHE A 337 23.40 2.66 -1.20
CA PHE A 337 22.03 2.21 -0.96
C PHE A 337 21.69 2.14 0.52
N LEU A 338 22.59 1.61 1.37
CA LEU A 338 22.37 1.53 2.82
C LEU A 338 22.26 2.90 3.47
N THR A 339 23.09 3.85 3.05
CA THR A 339 23.01 5.25 3.49
C THR A 339 21.68 5.87 3.07
N SER A 340 21.26 5.63 1.82
CA SER A 340 20.01 6.18 1.27
C SER A 340 18.74 5.60 1.92
N LEU A 341 18.81 4.39 2.49
CA LEU A 341 17.70 3.80 3.26
C LEU A 341 17.40 4.61 4.53
N GLY A 342 18.38 5.31 5.11
CA GLY A 342 18.16 6.19 6.26
C GLY A 342 17.41 7.48 5.91
N ASP A 343 17.58 7.97 4.67
CA ASP A 343 17.01 9.24 4.22
C ASP A 343 15.57 9.09 3.72
N ILE A 344 15.24 7.96 3.08
CA ILE A 344 13.92 7.73 2.50
C ILE A 344 13.01 7.06 3.50
N LYS A 345 11.99 7.82 3.91
CA LYS A 345 10.93 7.32 4.79
C LYS A 345 9.80 6.71 3.96
N PRO A 346 9.34 5.48 4.28
CA PRO A 346 8.18 4.91 3.62
C PRO A 346 6.92 5.70 3.98
N ALA A 347 6.10 6.05 2.99
CA ALA A 347 4.82 6.71 3.23
C ALA A 347 3.79 5.76 3.86
N PHE A 348 3.95 4.44 3.64
CA PHE A 348 3.06 3.42 4.17
C PHE A 348 3.74 2.56 5.24
N GLY A 349 3.17 2.56 6.45
CA GLY A 349 3.40 1.47 7.41
C GLY A 349 4.70 1.44 8.21
N ARG A 350 5.57 2.46 8.14
CA ARG A 350 6.54 2.79 9.21
C ARG A 350 6.73 4.30 9.27
N SER A 351 5.86 4.98 10.01
CA SER A 351 6.33 6.19 10.67
C SER A 351 7.36 5.71 11.68
N ASP A 352 8.62 6.09 11.53
CA ASP A 352 9.55 6.13 12.65
C ASP A 352 9.02 7.15 13.67
N PHE A 353 7.88 6.84 14.30
CA PHE A 353 7.79 7.06 15.71
C PHE A 353 8.91 6.19 16.23
N ASN A 354 10.05 6.84 16.49
CA ASN A 354 11.19 6.28 17.18
C ASN A 354 10.61 5.39 18.27
N PHE A 355 10.57 4.06 18.10
CA PHE A 355 9.97 3.19 19.12
C PHE A 355 10.73 3.37 20.45
N THR A 356 11.99 3.82 20.34
CA THR A 356 12.82 4.33 21.43
C THR A 356 12.18 5.46 22.24
N SER A 357 11.19 6.20 21.73
CA SER A 357 10.42 7.18 22.50
C SER A 357 9.53 6.52 23.55
N PHE A 358 9.03 5.31 23.30
CA PHE A 358 8.22 4.55 24.25
C PHE A 358 9.06 3.88 25.33
N PHE A 359 10.32 3.54 25.02
CA PHE A 359 11.26 2.87 25.93
C PHE A 359 12.67 3.47 25.81
N PRO A 360 12.88 4.74 26.22
CA PRO A 360 14.19 5.40 26.07
C PRO A 360 15.31 4.68 26.82
N ASN A 361 14.97 4.03 27.93
CA ASN A 361 15.91 3.31 28.81
C ASN A 361 15.87 1.78 28.59
N GLY A 362 15.31 1.32 27.47
CA GLY A 362 15.08 -0.11 27.23
C GLY A 362 13.95 -0.69 28.10
N ILE A 363 13.89 -2.02 28.18
CA ILE A 363 12.95 -2.76 29.03
C ILE A 363 13.75 -3.50 30.09
N ILE A 364 13.40 -3.25 31.36
CA ILE A 364 14.02 -3.83 32.55
C ILE A 364 13.22 -5.08 32.96
N GLU A 365 13.87 -6.24 33.00
CA GLU A 365 13.23 -7.51 33.36
C GLU A 365 13.28 -7.76 34.88
N TRP A 366 12.66 -6.87 35.65
CA TRP A 366 12.75 -6.87 37.10
C TRP A 366 11.95 -7.98 37.82
N GLY A 367 11.09 -8.72 37.11
CA GLY A 367 10.24 -9.73 37.74
C GLY A 367 9.55 -10.68 36.78
N GLU A 368 8.98 -11.75 37.34
CA GLU A 368 8.30 -12.80 36.57
C GLU A 368 7.08 -12.25 35.81
N SER A 369 6.39 -11.25 36.35
CA SER A 369 5.24 -10.62 35.68
C SER A 369 5.62 -10.01 34.33
N VAL A 370 6.77 -9.35 34.23
CA VAL A 370 7.25 -8.75 32.97
C VAL A 370 7.66 -9.86 32.00
N LYS A 371 8.36 -10.88 32.49
CA LYS A 371 8.76 -12.05 31.67
C LYS A 371 7.56 -12.80 31.10
N GLN A 372 6.51 -12.99 31.89
CA GLN A 372 5.26 -13.61 31.44
C GLN A 372 4.59 -12.79 30.34
N VAL A 373 4.47 -11.46 30.51
CA VAL A 373 3.90 -10.56 29.49
C VAL A 373 4.71 -10.63 28.18
N LEU A 374 6.04 -10.62 28.26
CA LEU A 374 6.90 -10.73 27.07
C LEU A 374 6.79 -12.10 26.40
N THR A 375 6.77 -13.17 27.19
CA THR A 375 6.65 -14.55 26.70
C THR A 375 5.31 -14.75 25.99
N ASP A 376 4.21 -14.36 26.64
CA ASP A 376 2.87 -14.45 26.06
C ASP A 376 2.73 -13.55 24.82
N GLY A 377 3.31 -12.34 24.86
CA GLY A 377 3.34 -11.44 23.70
C GLY A 377 4.05 -12.06 22.49
N ASN A 378 5.20 -12.70 22.71
CA ASN A 378 5.93 -13.41 21.66
C ASN A 378 5.16 -14.62 21.11
N LEU A 379 4.41 -15.33 21.98
CA LEU A 379 3.51 -16.41 21.55
C LEU A 379 2.38 -15.88 20.66
N LEU A 380 1.77 -14.74 20.99
CA LEU A 380 0.73 -14.09 20.17
C LEU A 380 1.26 -13.66 18.79
N ILE A 381 2.46 -13.09 18.76
CA ILE A 381 3.13 -12.71 17.49
C ILE A 381 3.38 -13.96 16.64
N SER A 382 3.88 -15.04 17.25
CA SER A 382 4.11 -16.32 16.58
C SER A 382 2.80 -16.93 16.06
N GLN A 383 1.73 -16.84 16.84
CA GLN A 383 0.41 -17.29 16.44
C GLN A 383 -0.11 -16.53 15.22
N ILE A 384 0.07 -15.21 15.14
CA ILE A 384 -0.33 -14.44 13.95
C ILE A 384 0.53 -14.76 12.73
N LYS A 385 1.82 -15.05 12.90
CA LYS A 385 2.68 -15.45 11.77
C LYS A 385 2.31 -16.82 11.21
N ASN A 386 1.93 -17.77 12.07
CA ASN A 386 1.77 -19.18 11.70
C ASN A 386 0.31 -19.65 11.53
N SER A 387 -0.63 -19.09 12.29
CA SER A 387 -2.04 -19.52 12.27
C SER A 387 -2.78 -18.99 11.04
N THR A 388 -3.61 -19.84 10.46
CA THR A 388 -4.57 -19.50 9.39
C THR A 388 -6.02 -19.40 9.89
N LYS A 389 -6.31 -19.91 11.10
CA LYS A 389 -7.67 -19.97 11.66
C LYS A 389 -8.06 -18.73 12.45
N THR A 390 -7.08 -18.02 13.01
CA THR A 390 -7.29 -16.85 13.87
C THR A 390 -6.75 -15.60 13.17
N PRO A 391 -7.55 -14.95 12.29
CA PRO A 391 -7.09 -13.79 11.52
C PRO A 391 -7.00 -12.51 12.36
N LEU A 392 -7.69 -12.45 13.50
CA LEU A 392 -7.67 -11.33 14.43
C LEU A 392 -7.29 -11.84 15.81
N LEU A 393 -6.27 -11.26 16.44
CA LEU A 393 -6.00 -11.42 17.86
C LEU A 393 -6.00 -10.05 18.53
N THR A 394 -6.59 -9.98 19.72
CA THR A 394 -6.66 -8.76 20.52
C THR A 394 -6.17 -9.07 21.93
N THR A 395 -5.21 -8.28 22.42
CA THR A 395 -4.67 -8.39 23.78
C THR A 395 -4.72 -7.04 24.48
N LEU A 396 -5.06 -7.03 25.77
CA LEU A 396 -5.11 -5.84 26.61
C LEU A 396 -4.06 -5.93 27.71
N LEU A 397 -3.13 -4.98 27.73
CA LEU A 397 -2.18 -4.75 28.81
C LEU A 397 -2.80 -3.76 29.80
N HIS A 398 -3.22 -4.26 30.96
CA HIS A 398 -3.84 -3.44 32.00
C HIS A 398 -3.00 -3.44 33.29
N GLY A 399 -3.08 -2.37 34.06
CA GLY A 399 -2.36 -2.26 35.34
C GLY A 399 -2.26 -0.82 35.81
N PRO A 400 -1.68 -0.57 37.00
CA PRO A 400 -1.57 0.77 37.57
C PRO A 400 -0.81 1.77 36.67
N PRO A 401 -1.05 3.07 36.79
CA PRO A 401 -0.32 4.09 36.04
C PRO A 401 1.18 4.02 36.36
N GLY A 402 2.04 4.22 35.35
CA GLY A 402 3.49 4.18 35.53
C GLY A 402 4.12 2.78 35.59
N ALA A 403 3.35 1.70 35.42
CA ALA A 403 3.87 0.32 35.36
C ALA A 403 4.64 -0.04 34.07
N GLY A 404 4.65 0.83 33.05
CA GLY A 404 5.38 0.59 31.79
C GLY A 404 4.59 -0.15 30.71
N LYS A 405 3.25 -0.15 30.77
CA LYS A 405 2.37 -0.85 29.80
C LYS A 405 2.62 -0.43 28.35
N SER A 406 2.66 0.88 28.08
CA SER A 406 2.94 1.45 26.76
C SER A 406 4.33 1.09 26.25
N ALA A 407 5.32 1.05 27.15
CA ALA A 407 6.68 0.64 26.83
C ALA A 407 6.74 -0.84 26.43
N LEU A 408 6.08 -1.73 27.19
CA LEU A 408 6.00 -3.16 26.88
C LEU A 408 5.27 -3.42 25.56
N GLY A 409 4.14 -2.74 25.32
CA GLY A 409 3.41 -2.82 24.06
C GLY A 409 4.26 -2.36 22.87
N GLY A 410 4.96 -1.23 23.02
CA GLY A 410 5.89 -0.72 22.01
C GLY A 410 7.07 -1.66 21.74
N TYR A 411 7.63 -2.27 22.79
CA TYR A 411 8.72 -3.25 22.68
C TYR A 411 8.28 -4.52 21.93
N LEU A 412 7.11 -5.06 22.27
CA LEU A 412 6.52 -6.21 21.56
C LEU A 412 6.29 -5.90 20.08
N MET A 413 5.83 -4.70 19.75
CA MET A 413 5.70 -4.27 18.35
C MET A 413 7.04 -4.18 17.64
N ALA A 414 8.03 -3.54 18.25
CA ALA A 414 9.35 -3.36 17.65
C ALA A 414 10.01 -4.70 17.30
N ASN A 415 9.91 -5.69 18.20
CA ASN A 415 10.45 -7.04 18.00
C ASN A 415 9.56 -7.96 17.18
N SER A 416 8.37 -7.53 16.78
CA SER A 416 7.42 -8.39 16.06
C SER A 416 7.86 -8.68 14.62
N ASP A 417 8.74 -7.86 14.03
CA ASP A 417 9.15 -7.93 12.61
C ASP A 417 8.00 -7.99 11.60
N LEU A 418 6.81 -7.53 12.02
CA LEU A 418 5.65 -7.50 11.15
C LEU A 418 5.81 -6.39 10.10
N PRO A 419 5.31 -6.60 8.87
CA PRO A 419 5.35 -5.60 7.82
C PRO A 419 4.76 -4.28 8.28
N PHE A 420 3.49 -4.26 8.71
CA PHE A 420 2.82 -3.02 9.11
C PHE A 420 2.74 -2.88 10.62
N ILE A 421 3.28 -1.78 11.14
CA ILE A 421 3.31 -1.46 12.57
C ILE A 421 2.81 -0.03 12.75
N LYS A 422 1.72 0.15 13.50
CA LYS A 422 1.18 1.50 13.75
C LYS A 422 0.72 1.70 15.18
N VAL A 423 1.24 2.77 15.80
CA VAL A 423 0.77 3.22 17.11
C VAL A 423 -0.33 4.26 16.94
N CYS A 424 -1.39 4.08 17.72
CA CYS A 424 -2.53 4.97 17.85
C CYS A 424 -2.46 5.61 19.24
N SER A 425 -1.69 6.70 19.34
CA SER A 425 -1.52 7.43 20.59
C SER A 425 -2.44 8.66 20.67
N PRO A 426 -2.89 9.05 21.88
CA PRO A 426 -3.65 10.29 22.08
C PRO A 426 -2.90 11.55 21.61
N GLU A 427 -1.57 11.52 21.65
CA GLU A 427 -0.69 12.63 21.22
C GLU A 427 -0.91 13.00 19.74
N SER A 428 -1.16 12.01 18.89
CA SER A 428 -1.46 12.23 17.47
C SER A 428 -2.84 12.82 17.19
N MET A 429 -3.71 12.88 18.21
CA MET A 429 -5.12 13.28 18.10
C MET A 429 -5.44 14.55 18.90
N ILE A 430 -4.42 15.29 19.35
CA ILE A 430 -4.61 16.54 20.10
C ILE A 430 -5.37 17.55 19.23
N GLY A 431 -6.45 18.12 19.77
CA GLY A 431 -7.28 19.11 19.09
C GLY A 431 -8.31 18.52 18.10
N TYR A 432 -8.39 17.19 17.98
CA TYR A 432 -9.39 16.56 17.11
C TYR A 432 -10.77 16.57 17.76
N SER A 433 -11.80 16.83 16.96
CA SER A 433 -13.19 16.55 17.34
C SER A 433 -13.44 15.04 17.42
N GLU A 434 -14.51 14.61 18.08
CA GLU A 434 -14.86 13.19 18.19
C GLU A 434 -14.96 12.51 16.81
N MET A 435 -15.57 13.19 15.83
CA MET A 435 -15.70 12.65 14.47
C MET A 435 -14.35 12.55 13.77
N ALA A 436 -13.45 13.52 13.97
CA ALA A 436 -12.10 13.47 13.42
C ALA A 436 -11.29 12.31 14.04
N LYS A 437 -11.43 12.06 15.35
CA LYS A 437 -10.83 10.88 16.01
C LYS A 437 -11.36 9.57 15.43
N VAL A 438 -12.68 9.46 15.25
CA VAL A 438 -13.31 8.28 14.64
C VAL A 438 -12.77 8.02 13.23
N GLN A 439 -12.68 9.06 12.39
CA GLN A 439 -12.14 8.95 11.04
C GLN A 439 -10.66 8.55 11.04
N PHE A 440 -9.87 9.11 11.95
CA PHE A 440 -8.45 8.81 12.08
C PHE A 440 -8.21 7.36 12.54
N ILE A 441 -8.91 6.89 13.56
CA ILE A 441 -8.83 5.49 14.03
C ILE A 441 -9.27 4.55 12.89
N ARG A 442 -10.39 4.85 12.23
CA ARG A 442 -10.87 4.06 11.10
C ARG A 442 -9.82 3.95 9.99
N LYS A 443 -9.16 5.06 9.64
CA LYS A 443 -8.08 5.09 8.66
C LYS A 443 -6.91 4.17 9.05
N ILE A 444 -6.49 4.16 10.33
CA ILE A 444 -5.42 3.29 10.83
C ILE A 444 -5.78 1.80 10.61
N PHE A 445 -7.01 1.40 10.94
CA PHE A 445 -7.46 0.03 10.74
C PHE A 445 -7.60 -0.32 9.25
N GLU A 446 -8.11 0.59 8.43
CA GLU A 446 -8.20 0.40 6.97
C GLU A 446 -6.82 0.25 6.32
N ASP A 447 -5.82 1.00 6.78
CA ASP A 447 -4.44 0.85 6.32
C ASP A 447 -3.81 -0.47 6.79
N ALA A 448 -4.11 -0.90 8.03
CA ALA A 448 -3.68 -2.20 8.54
C ALA A 448 -4.30 -3.37 7.78
N TYR A 449 -5.52 -3.22 7.24
CA TYR A 449 -6.19 -4.21 6.40
C TYR A 449 -5.63 -4.28 4.97
N LYS A 450 -4.68 -3.44 4.58
CA LYS A 450 -3.99 -3.56 3.28
C LYS A 450 -2.77 -4.46 3.38
N SER A 451 -2.15 -4.52 4.55
CA SER A 451 -0.98 -5.37 4.82
C SER A 451 -1.38 -6.84 5.05
N PRO A 452 -0.57 -7.82 4.62
CA PRO A 452 -0.80 -9.24 4.93
C PRO A 452 -0.71 -9.54 6.43
N LEU A 453 0.19 -8.83 7.11
CA LEU A 453 0.47 -8.97 8.54
C LEU A 453 0.59 -7.57 9.14
N SER A 454 -0.23 -7.28 10.14
CA SER A 454 -0.26 -5.96 10.78
C SER A 454 -0.37 -6.06 12.30
N VAL A 455 0.23 -5.09 12.99
CA VAL A 455 0.04 -4.87 14.43
C VAL A 455 -0.31 -3.41 14.69
N ILE A 456 -1.33 -3.21 15.53
CA ILE A 456 -1.79 -1.91 16.00
C ILE A 456 -1.64 -1.86 17.52
N LEU A 457 -1.07 -0.76 18.04
CA LEU A 457 -1.08 -0.45 19.47
C LEU A 457 -2.04 0.69 19.72
N LEU A 458 -3.08 0.43 20.49
CA LEU A 458 -4.00 1.42 21.04
C LEU A 458 -3.47 1.85 22.41
N ASP A 459 -2.79 2.98 22.45
CA ASP A 459 -2.14 3.45 23.68
C ASP A 459 -3.07 4.32 24.54
N ASP A 460 -3.08 4.09 25.84
CA ASP A 460 -3.94 4.77 26.83
C ASP A 460 -5.39 4.90 26.35
N ILE A 461 -6.09 3.76 26.22
CA ILE A 461 -7.45 3.71 25.66
C ILE A 461 -8.40 4.69 26.36
N GLU A 462 -8.29 4.85 27.68
CA GLU A 462 -9.07 5.82 28.46
C GLU A 462 -8.90 7.26 27.99
N ARG A 463 -7.72 7.63 27.49
CA ARG A 463 -7.44 8.97 26.94
C ARG A 463 -7.95 9.10 25.50
N ILE A 464 -7.91 8.02 24.72
CA ILE A 464 -8.48 8.01 23.35
C ILE A 464 -10.00 8.29 23.40
N ILE A 465 -10.70 7.71 24.38
CA ILE A 465 -12.15 7.91 24.59
C ILE A 465 -12.50 9.16 25.40
N ASP A 466 -11.52 10.02 25.73
CA ASP A 466 -11.69 11.23 26.54
C ASP A 466 -12.38 10.97 27.90
N TYR A 467 -12.04 9.86 28.57
CA TYR A 467 -12.64 9.52 29.85
C TYR A 467 -12.22 10.49 30.96
N VAL A 468 -13.21 10.98 31.71
CA VAL A 468 -13.02 11.80 32.91
C VAL A 468 -13.81 11.20 34.07
N GLY A 469 -13.14 10.97 35.20
CA GLY A 469 -13.77 10.35 36.38
C GLY A 469 -14.75 11.25 37.14
N ILE A 470 -14.69 12.58 36.97
CA ILE A 470 -15.62 13.52 37.63
C ILE A 470 -16.91 13.62 36.82
N GLY A 471 -17.90 12.81 37.22
CA GLY A 471 -19.14 12.61 36.48
C GLY A 471 -18.83 11.91 35.16
N PRO A 472 -18.95 10.56 35.07
CA PRO A 472 -18.31 9.76 34.03
C PRO A 472 -18.69 10.26 32.64
N ARG A 473 -17.80 11.04 32.04
CA ARG A 473 -17.92 11.62 30.71
C ARG A 473 -16.89 10.96 29.83
N PHE A 474 -17.32 10.56 28.64
CA PHE A 474 -16.49 9.92 27.62
C PHE A 474 -17.15 10.12 26.25
N SER A 475 -16.35 10.04 25.19
CA SER A 475 -16.81 10.12 23.82
C SER A 475 -17.40 8.79 23.36
N ASN A 476 -18.72 8.66 23.45
CA ASN A 476 -19.43 7.44 23.04
C ASN A 476 -19.19 7.08 21.56
N ASN A 477 -19.07 8.09 20.68
CA ASN A 477 -18.79 7.86 19.26
C ASN A 477 -17.47 7.11 19.04
N VAL A 478 -16.43 7.47 19.80
CA VAL A 478 -15.11 6.83 19.74
C VAL A 478 -15.16 5.44 20.35
N LEU A 479 -15.85 5.28 21.48
CA LEU A 479 -16.05 3.98 22.14
C LEU A 479 -16.72 2.97 21.22
N GLN A 480 -17.86 3.33 20.61
CA GLN A 480 -18.58 2.43 19.70
C GLN A 480 -17.76 2.08 18.46
N CYS A 481 -17.01 3.05 17.92
CA CYS A 481 -16.08 2.80 16.82
C CYS A 481 -15.04 1.74 17.19
N LEU A 482 -14.39 1.86 18.35
CA LEU A 482 -13.40 0.89 18.82
C LEU A 482 -14.02 -0.50 19.06
N LEU A 483 -15.19 -0.58 19.69
CA LEU A 483 -15.89 -1.86 19.92
C LEU A 483 -16.20 -2.60 18.62
N VAL A 484 -16.57 -1.88 17.57
CA VAL A 484 -16.82 -2.47 16.24
C VAL A 484 -15.51 -2.89 15.57
N LEU A 485 -14.48 -2.04 15.60
CA LEU A 485 -13.20 -2.33 14.95
C LEU A 485 -12.45 -3.49 15.60
N LEU A 486 -12.51 -3.63 16.92
CA LEU A 486 -11.90 -4.74 17.66
C LEU A 486 -12.61 -6.09 17.44
N LYS A 487 -13.83 -6.10 16.89
CA LYS A 487 -14.57 -7.33 16.51
C LYS A 487 -14.50 -7.64 15.02
N ARG A 488 -14.15 -6.66 14.19
CA ARG A 488 -14.14 -6.79 12.73
C ARG A 488 -12.94 -7.62 12.29
N SER A 489 -13.20 -8.78 11.69
CA SER A 489 -12.13 -9.59 11.10
C SER A 489 -11.52 -8.90 9.87
N PRO A 490 -10.19 -9.00 9.67
CA PRO A 490 -9.56 -8.51 8.46
C PRO A 490 -10.00 -9.32 7.23
N PRO A 491 -9.87 -8.77 6.01
CA PRO A 491 -10.16 -9.48 4.77
C PRO A 491 -9.39 -10.79 4.62
N MET A 492 -9.87 -11.69 3.76
CA MET A 492 -9.27 -13.02 3.56
C MET A 492 -7.77 -12.93 3.25
N GLY A 493 -6.97 -13.77 3.91
CA GLY A 493 -5.53 -13.84 3.73
C GLY A 493 -4.72 -12.77 4.49
N ARG A 494 -5.37 -11.88 5.25
CA ARG A 494 -4.71 -10.85 6.06
C ARG A 494 -4.92 -11.12 7.55
N ARG A 495 -3.94 -10.76 8.37
CA ARG A 495 -3.96 -11.02 9.82
C ARG A 495 -3.54 -9.78 10.62
N LEU A 496 -4.25 -9.55 11.72
CA LEU A 496 -4.13 -8.35 12.54
C LEU A 496 -3.95 -8.70 14.02
N LEU A 497 -2.92 -8.13 14.65
CA LEU A 497 -2.75 -8.06 16.10
C LEU A 497 -3.18 -6.68 16.60
N VAL A 498 -4.04 -6.61 17.61
CA VAL A 498 -4.31 -5.36 18.32
C VAL A 498 -3.86 -5.49 19.76
N ILE A 499 -2.96 -4.62 20.18
CA ILE A 499 -2.49 -4.48 21.56
C ILE A 499 -3.13 -3.22 22.13
N GLY A 500 -3.91 -3.33 23.19
CA GLY A 500 -4.46 -2.21 23.93
C GLY A 500 -3.69 -1.96 25.22
N THR A 501 -3.52 -0.72 25.65
CA THR A 501 -3.02 -0.40 26.99
C THR A 501 -4.07 0.40 27.76
N THR A 502 -4.18 0.12 29.07
CA THR A 502 -5.05 0.91 29.95
C THR A 502 -4.53 0.99 31.38
N GLY A 503 -4.68 2.16 32.00
CA GLY A 503 -4.51 2.39 33.42
C GLY A 503 -5.73 2.04 34.29
N LEU A 504 -6.92 1.94 33.71
CA LEU A 504 -8.20 1.88 34.43
C LEU A 504 -9.03 0.68 33.99
N LYS A 505 -8.67 -0.51 34.49
CA LYS A 505 -9.36 -1.78 34.14
C LYS A 505 -10.86 -1.73 34.46
N ASP A 506 -11.23 -1.22 35.62
CA ASP A 506 -12.61 -1.25 36.12
C ASP A 506 -13.55 -0.44 35.22
N VAL A 507 -13.07 0.72 34.73
CA VAL A 507 -13.80 1.57 33.79
C VAL A 507 -14.05 0.84 32.46
N LEU A 508 -13.04 0.16 31.91
CA LEU A 508 -13.20 -0.61 30.66
C LEU A 508 -14.12 -1.82 30.85
N GLN A 509 -14.20 -2.38 32.06
CA GLN A 509 -15.12 -3.46 32.40
C GLN A 509 -16.57 -2.96 32.40
N GLU A 510 -16.85 -1.80 33.00
CA GLU A 510 -18.17 -1.17 32.98
C GLU A 510 -18.62 -0.79 31.57
N MET A 511 -17.68 -0.34 30.73
CA MET A 511 -17.95 0.00 29.33
C MET A 511 -18.11 -1.23 28.41
N GLY A 512 -17.92 -2.45 28.93
CA GLY A 512 -18.02 -3.70 28.15
C GLY A 512 -16.88 -3.94 27.15
N MET A 513 -15.81 -3.13 27.21
CA MET A 513 -14.67 -3.22 26.29
C MET A 513 -13.72 -4.38 26.66
N LEU A 514 -13.62 -4.70 27.95
CA LEU A 514 -12.76 -5.79 28.44
C LEU A 514 -13.12 -7.16 27.82
N ASN A 515 -14.40 -7.40 27.56
CA ASN A 515 -14.90 -8.65 26.96
C ASN A 515 -14.61 -8.74 25.44
N VAL A 516 -14.18 -7.65 24.81
CA VAL A 516 -13.85 -7.63 23.37
C VAL A 516 -12.40 -8.07 23.13
N PHE A 517 -11.53 -7.90 24.13
CA PHE A 517 -10.16 -8.41 24.08
C PHE A 517 -10.15 -9.92 24.35
N MET A 518 -9.46 -10.68 23.49
CA MET A 518 -9.36 -12.14 23.64
C MET A 518 -8.50 -12.52 24.84
N GLN A 519 -7.45 -11.75 25.10
CA GLN A 519 -6.53 -11.96 26.22
C GLN A 519 -6.36 -10.67 27.02
N ASN A 520 -6.35 -10.80 28.34
CA ASN A 520 -6.11 -9.70 29.27
C ASN A 520 -4.87 -10.04 30.10
N GLN A 521 -3.82 -9.22 29.98
CA GLN A 521 -2.56 -9.39 30.69
C GLN A 521 -2.38 -8.28 31.72
N HIS A 522 -2.10 -8.68 32.96
CA HIS A 522 -1.88 -7.75 34.05
C HIS A 522 -0.40 -7.39 34.16
N VAL A 523 -0.08 -6.10 33.99
CA VAL A 523 1.26 -5.56 34.24
C VAL A 523 1.32 -5.08 35.69
N ALA A 524 2.00 -5.88 36.52
CA ALA A 524 2.16 -5.57 37.94
C ALA A 524 3.12 -4.39 38.18
N VAL A 525 2.95 -3.72 39.31
CA VAL A 525 3.93 -2.79 39.87
C VAL A 525 4.93 -3.54 40.76
N LEU A 526 6.04 -2.88 41.08
CA LEU A 526 7.06 -3.42 41.99
C LEU A 526 6.45 -3.54 43.38
N SER A 527 6.25 -4.77 43.84
CA SER A 527 5.61 -5.08 45.12
C SER A 527 6.54 -5.70 46.16
N LYS A 528 7.47 -6.55 45.71
CA LYS A 528 8.43 -7.24 46.56
C LYS A 528 9.78 -6.51 46.57
N PRO A 529 10.55 -6.58 47.66
CA PRO A 529 11.91 -6.02 47.70
C PRO A 529 12.84 -6.65 46.66
N GLU A 530 12.64 -7.93 46.34
CA GLU A 530 13.40 -8.63 45.29
C GLU A 530 13.22 -7.97 43.92
N HIS A 531 12.00 -7.53 43.60
CA HIS A 531 11.69 -6.85 42.35
C HIS A 531 12.38 -5.48 42.27
N LEU A 532 12.38 -4.73 43.39
CA LEU A 532 13.05 -3.44 43.49
C LEU A 532 14.56 -3.59 43.26
N ILE A 533 15.18 -4.57 43.92
CA ILE A 533 16.62 -4.83 43.80
C ILE A 533 16.98 -5.25 42.37
N ALA A 534 16.17 -6.12 41.74
CA ALA A 534 16.38 -6.52 40.35
C ALA A 534 16.35 -5.31 39.40
N ALA A 535 15.36 -4.42 39.56
CA ALA A 535 15.27 -3.20 38.77
C ALA A 535 16.46 -2.25 38.98
N LEU A 536 16.90 -2.08 40.24
CA LEU A 536 18.02 -1.20 40.58
C LEU A 536 19.38 -1.74 40.11
N ASN A 537 19.57 -3.06 40.13
CA ASN A 537 20.78 -3.69 39.61
C ASN A 537 20.97 -3.42 38.12
N GLU A 538 19.89 -3.46 37.34
CA GLU A 538 19.92 -3.21 35.90
C GLU A 538 20.16 -1.74 35.54
N LEU A 539 19.88 -0.81 36.48
CA LEU A 539 20.14 0.62 36.31
C LEU A 539 21.58 1.03 36.62
N GLU A 540 22.37 0.18 37.29
CA GLU A 540 23.78 0.42 37.63
C GLU A 540 24.05 1.74 38.40
N ILE A 541 23.07 2.26 39.15
CA ILE A 541 23.21 3.54 39.87
C ILE A 541 23.94 3.39 41.21
N PHE A 542 23.78 2.25 41.88
CA PHE A 542 24.26 2.02 43.24
C PHE A 542 25.44 1.05 43.29
N ASN A 543 26.44 1.34 44.12
CA ASN A 543 27.55 0.44 44.40
C ASN A 543 27.09 -0.81 45.18
N SER A 544 27.86 -1.89 45.14
CA SER A 544 27.58 -3.14 45.88
C SER A 544 27.32 -2.92 47.38
N ASN A 545 28.08 -2.02 48.02
CA ASN A 545 27.87 -1.65 49.42
C ASN A 545 26.55 -0.89 49.64
N GLN A 546 26.19 0.03 48.76
CA GLN A 546 24.92 0.77 48.82
C GLN A 546 23.72 -0.16 48.58
N MET A 547 23.86 -1.11 47.64
CA MET A 547 22.84 -2.15 47.40
C MET A 547 22.63 -3.05 48.61
N SER A 548 23.69 -3.41 49.34
CA SER A 548 23.55 -4.19 50.57
C SER A 548 22.77 -3.43 51.65
N LYS A 549 23.00 -2.11 51.80
CA LYS A 549 22.26 -1.23 52.71
C LYS A 549 20.78 -1.14 52.33
N ILE A 550 20.48 -0.91 51.05
CA ILE A 550 19.09 -0.87 50.56
C ILE A 550 18.42 -2.22 50.78
N LYS A 551 19.11 -3.33 50.53
CA LYS A 551 18.58 -4.68 50.78
C LYS A 551 18.32 -4.96 52.25
N SER A 552 19.14 -4.47 53.17
CA SER A 552 18.87 -4.60 54.61
C SER A 552 17.68 -3.76 55.06
N SER A 553 17.54 -2.54 54.53
CA SER A 553 16.46 -1.62 54.92
C SER A 553 15.09 -1.97 54.34
N THR A 554 15.06 -2.75 53.24
CA THR A 554 13.82 -3.08 52.50
C THR A 554 13.30 -4.50 52.73
N ARG A 555 13.98 -5.32 53.55
CA ARG A 555 13.73 -6.77 53.68
C ARG A 555 12.30 -7.17 54.11
N ASN A 556 11.65 -6.38 54.96
CA ASN A 556 10.31 -6.66 55.52
C ASN A 556 9.28 -5.59 55.11
N MET A 557 9.45 -5.03 53.92
CA MET A 557 8.66 -3.91 53.43
C MET A 557 7.99 -4.29 52.13
N ARG A 558 6.74 -3.87 51.97
CA ARG A 558 5.99 -3.96 50.72
C ARG A 558 6.11 -2.66 49.96
N PHE A 559 6.10 -2.79 48.65
CA PHE A 559 6.17 -1.66 47.74
C PHE A 559 4.90 -1.54 46.90
N HIS A 560 4.58 -0.33 46.48
CA HIS A 560 3.60 -0.09 45.43
C HIS A 560 4.12 1.01 44.51
N ILE A 561 5.14 0.68 43.72
CA ILE A 561 5.82 1.64 42.87
C ILE A 561 5.86 1.18 41.41
N GLY A 562 5.44 2.07 40.51
CA GLY A 562 5.57 1.85 39.07
C GLY A 562 7.01 2.07 38.59
N ILE A 563 7.46 1.30 37.60
CA ILE A 563 8.82 1.38 37.05
C ILE A 563 9.19 2.79 36.56
N LYS A 564 8.23 3.53 35.96
CA LYS A 564 8.46 4.90 35.49
C LYS A 564 8.81 5.85 36.64
N LYS A 565 8.16 5.66 37.79
CA LYS A 565 8.39 6.45 39.01
C LYS A 565 9.74 6.09 39.63
N LEU A 566 10.07 4.80 39.66
CA LEU A 566 11.37 4.32 40.13
C LEU A 566 12.51 4.93 39.31
N LEU A 567 12.41 4.93 37.98
CA LEU A 567 13.39 5.55 37.08
C LEU A 567 13.61 7.03 37.38
N MET A 568 12.52 7.80 37.59
CA MET A 568 12.61 9.21 37.95
C MET A 568 13.31 9.41 39.30
N MET A 569 13.00 8.59 40.31
CA MET A 569 13.68 8.63 41.61
C MET A 569 15.16 8.30 41.48
N ALA A 570 15.49 7.30 40.68
CA ALA A 570 16.85 6.81 40.53
C ALA A 570 17.73 7.86 39.82
N GLU A 571 17.21 8.50 38.76
CA GLU A 571 17.90 9.63 38.11
C GLU A 571 18.03 10.86 39.01
N PHE A 572 17.03 11.14 39.86
CA PHE A 572 17.15 12.20 40.85
C PHE A 572 18.29 11.92 41.84
N VAL A 573 18.36 10.70 42.36
CA VAL A 573 19.40 10.29 43.32
C VAL A 573 20.79 10.31 42.70
N ARG A 574 20.91 10.10 41.39
CA ARG A 574 22.17 10.23 40.65
C ARG A 574 22.83 11.61 40.77
N GLN A 575 22.04 12.65 41.03
CA GLN A 575 22.52 14.03 41.20
C GLN A 575 22.98 14.35 42.63
N VAL A 576 22.73 13.46 43.59
CA VAL A 576 23.08 13.62 45.00
C VAL A 576 24.49 13.05 45.26
N ASP A 577 25.19 13.64 46.23
CA ASP A 577 26.50 13.17 46.69
C ASP A 577 26.47 11.69 47.11
N GLN A 578 27.51 10.94 46.72
CA GLN A 578 27.57 9.47 46.89
C GLN A 578 27.35 8.98 48.33
N SER A 579 27.66 9.80 49.33
CA SER A 579 27.43 9.48 50.75
C SER A 579 25.95 9.51 51.14
N GLU A 580 25.13 10.35 50.51
CA GLU A 580 23.72 10.59 50.88
C GLU A 580 22.71 9.92 49.94
N GLN A 581 23.18 9.36 48.82
CA GLN A 581 22.32 8.73 47.79
C GLN A 581 21.35 7.70 48.36
N VAL A 582 21.82 6.83 49.26
CA VAL A 582 20.98 5.76 49.84
C VAL A 582 19.90 6.33 50.76
N ASP A 583 20.27 7.28 51.60
CA ASP A 583 19.35 7.87 52.59
C ASP A 583 18.29 8.74 51.88
N GLN A 584 18.69 9.50 50.85
CA GLN A 584 17.75 10.25 50.02
C GLN A 584 16.81 9.36 49.21
N PHE A 585 17.30 8.24 48.68
CA PHE A 585 16.46 7.29 47.97
C PHE A 585 15.39 6.67 48.89
N LEU A 586 15.78 6.22 50.08
CA LEU A 586 14.86 5.64 51.07
C LEU A 586 13.86 6.68 51.59
N TYR A 587 14.33 7.90 51.86
CA TYR A 587 13.47 9.01 52.27
C TYR A 587 12.37 9.28 51.22
N ARG A 588 12.73 9.34 49.94
CA ARG A 588 11.76 9.55 48.85
C ARG A 588 10.78 8.41 48.67
N LEU A 589 11.23 7.16 48.81
CA LEU A 589 10.33 6.01 48.77
C LEU A 589 9.27 6.09 49.87
N GLN A 590 9.63 6.60 51.04
CA GLN A 590 8.72 6.80 52.16
C GLN A 590 7.81 8.02 51.98
N ASP A 591 8.37 9.16 51.58
CA ASP A 591 7.65 10.44 51.36
C ASP A 591 6.57 10.30 50.29
N GLU A 592 6.87 9.57 49.20
CA GLU A 592 5.92 9.33 48.14
C GLU A 592 4.90 8.20 48.44
N GLY A 593 4.88 7.70 49.68
CA GLY A 593 3.95 6.66 50.12
C GLY A 593 4.09 5.33 49.37
N CYS A 594 5.29 5.04 48.86
CA CYS A 594 5.56 3.86 48.04
C CYS A 594 6.00 2.64 48.84
N MET A 595 6.21 2.81 50.16
CA MET A 595 6.78 1.81 51.08
C MET A 595 5.83 1.59 52.26
N PHE A 596 5.48 0.33 52.53
CA PHE A 596 4.56 -0.10 53.59
C PHE A 596 5.22 -1.18 54.46
N ALA A 597 4.98 -1.16 55.77
CA ALA A 597 5.39 -2.24 56.66
C ALA A 597 4.46 -3.45 56.50
N ASP A 598 5.00 -4.68 56.60
CA ASP A 598 4.24 -5.93 56.42
C ASP A 598 3.10 -6.16 57.46
N ASP A 599 3.04 -5.36 58.53
CA ASP A 599 2.07 -5.50 59.65
C ASP A 599 0.76 -4.69 59.48
N MET A 600 0.41 -4.24 58.27
CA MET A 600 -0.91 -3.63 57.96
C MET A 600 -1.63 -4.31 56.80
#